data_AF-A0A2H0V0D3-F1
#
_entry.id   AF-A0A2H0V0D3-F1
#
_cell.length_a   1.000
_cell.length_b   1.000
_cell.length_c   1.000
_cell.angle_alpha   90.00
_cell.angle_beta   90.00
_cell.angle_gamma   90.00
#
_symmetry.space_group_name_H-M   'P 1'
#
loop_
_entity.id
_entity.type
_entity.pdbx_description
1 polymer ?
#
loop_
_entity_poly.entity_id
_entity_poly.type
_entity_poly.pdbx_seq_one_letter_code
_entity_poly.pdbx_strand_id
1 'polypeptide(L)'
;MSNLLKTVIIFIFTSALFFSFVNFALATETGLTPPRLQINIPTLDLSEWTVNNSGNWLGLYIKAIYQYAIGIVGILAAVVLMFGGLLWLTAGGNTGQVTEAKEWIKASLTGLILALSSYMILYVVNPDLTIFQPLNIPSIKSTGTNNATNNLTRSGDPLNLTGVTDNQSLTKAYEGLRLDPYTDSLGNLTIGYGHRLGIDESRDSITQEQAENLFNGDYTRAMQIAQSVSVRDYGTDFNTLTSAQQGVLTDMAFNMGRGGLNSFSRMFEAINQQNWVQAGAEIRDSTYAGQVGQRSNTNANIMASGQLP
;
A
#
# COMPACT_ATOMS: atom_id res chain seq x y z
N MET A 1 13.06 21.68 53.22
CA MET A 1 13.38 21.38 51.81
C MET A 1 12.55 22.33 50.95
N SER A 2 13.18 23.20 50.15
CA SER A 2 12.44 24.21 49.35
C SER A 2 11.52 23.52 48.33
N ASN A 3 10.40 24.15 47.99
CA ASN A 3 9.46 23.61 46.99
C ASN A 3 10.17 23.32 45.66
N LEU A 4 11.17 24.14 45.30
CA LEU A 4 12.00 23.95 44.12
C LEU A 4 12.79 22.63 44.16
N LEU A 5 13.39 22.28 45.30
CA LEU A 5 14.19 21.06 45.43
C LEU A 5 13.31 19.79 45.37
N LYS A 6 12.08 19.85 45.89
CA LYS A 6 11.11 18.74 45.77
C LYS A 6 10.69 18.52 44.31
N THR A 7 10.40 19.59 43.56
CA THR A 7 10.01 19.49 42.15
C THR A 7 11.12 18.92 41.28
N VAL A 8 12.37 19.34 41.51
CA VAL A 8 13.54 18.82 40.75
C VAL A 8 13.76 17.34 41.04
N ILE A 9 13.63 16.89 42.28
CA ILE A 9 13.78 15.48 42.64
C ILE A 9 12.68 14.62 42.02
N ILE A 10 11.43 15.09 42.06
CA ILE A 10 10.30 14.39 41.43
C ILE A 10 10.55 14.26 39.92
N PHE A 11 10.99 15.33 39.26
CA PHE A 11 11.26 15.31 37.82
C PHE A 11 12.37 14.33 37.43
N ILE A 12 13.49 14.31 38.19
CA ILE A 12 14.60 13.38 37.97
C ILE A 12 14.13 11.94 38.19
N PHE A 13 13.33 11.69 39.23
CA PHE A 13 12.84 10.34 39.54
C PHE A 13 11.85 9.85 38.48
N THR A 14 10.95 10.71 37.98
CA THR A 14 10.03 10.36 36.89
C THR A 14 10.75 10.12 35.57
N SER A 15 11.81 10.90 35.28
CA SER A 15 12.67 10.71 34.11
C SER A 15 13.44 9.40 34.18
N ALA A 16 14.08 9.10 35.32
CA ALA A 16 14.83 7.86 35.52
C ALA A 16 13.94 6.60 35.46
N LEU A 17 12.69 6.70 35.95
CA LEU A 17 11.71 5.63 35.85
C LEU A 17 11.32 5.39 34.39
N PHE A 18 11.16 6.45 33.60
CA PHE A 18 10.87 6.37 32.16
C PHE A 18 12.01 5.68 31.37
N PHE A 19 13.26 5.96 31.72
CA PHE A 19 14.43 5.31 31.08
C PHE A 19 14.65 3.86 31.52
N SER A 20 14.22 3.46 32.72
CA SER A 20 14.40 2.08 33.22
C SER A 20 13.52 1.04 32.51
N PHE A 21 12.51 1.46 31.74
CA PHE A 21 11.69 0.55 30.94
C PHE A 21 12.25 0.25 29.55
N VAL A 22 13.32 0.91 29.12
CA VAL A 22 13.92 0.69 27.80
C VAL A 22 14.86 -0.52 27.87
N ASN A 23 14.29 -1.72 27.79
CA ASN A 23 15.08 -2.92 27.52
C ASN A 23 15.48 -2.92 26.04
N PHE A 24 16.76 -2.68 25.77
CA PHE A 24 17.32 -2.88 24.42
C PHE A 24 17.44 -4.39 24.16
N ALA A 25 16.51 -4.94 23.41
CA ALA A 25 16.64 -6.30 22.86
C ALA A 25 17.55 -6.23 21.62
N LEU A 26 18.68 -6.94 21.65
CA LEU A 26 19.48 -7.21 20.46
C LEU A 26 18.74 -8.26 19.61
N ALA A 27 18.10 -7.82 18.52
CA ALA A 27 17.48 -8.74 17.58
C ALA A 27 18.57 -9.50 16.81
N THR A 28 18.54 -10.83 16.88
CA THR A 28 19.32 -11.71 16.00
C THR A 28 18.45 -11.98 14.77
N GLU A 29 18.82 -11.44 13.61
CA GLU A 29 18.01 -11.54 12.41
C GLU A 29 17.92 -12.99 11.92
N THR A 30 16.72 -13.57 12.02
CA THR A 30 16.35 -14.85 11.43
C THR A 30 15.03 -14.70 10.70
N GLY A 31 15.09 -14.22 9.45
CA GLY A 31 13.96 -14.16 8.53
C GLY A 31 12.92 -13.03 8.78
N LEU A 32 12.11 -12.77 7.75
CA LEU A 32 11.06 -11.75 7.71
C LEU A 32 9.82 -12.16 8.54
N THR A 33 10.00 -12.37 9.84
CA THR A 33 8.90 -12.61 10.78
C THR A 33 8.48 -11.31 11.46
N PRO A 34 7.19 -11.12 11.77
CA PRO A 34 6.73 -9.89 12.42
C PRO A 34 7.42 -9.69 13.78
N PRO A 35 7.86 -8.47 14.09
CA PRO A 35 8.59 -8.19 15.33
C PRO A 35 7.69 -8.46 16.54
N ARG A 36 8.18 -9.23 17.50
CA ARG A 36 7.45 -9.48 18.74
C ARG A 36 7.60 -8.28 19.66
N LEU A 37 6.47 -7.62 19.94
CA LEU A 37 6.45 -6.47 20.84
C LEU A 37 6.56 -6.94 22.29
N GLN A 38 7.41 -6.27 23.07
CA GLN A 38 7.46 -6.49 24.52
C GLN A 38 6.20 -5.97 25.22
N ILE A 39 5.56 -4.95 24.65
CA ILE A 39 4.30 -4.38 25.12
C ILE A 39 3.25 -4.62 24.04
N ASN A 40 2.20 -5.38 24.39
CA ASN A 40 1.09 -5.62 23.48
C ASN A 40 0.19 -4.39 23.42
N ILE A 41 -0.05 -3.87 22.21
CA ILE A 41 -0.94 -2.73 21.96
C ILE A 41 -2.26 -3.29 21.40
N PRO A 42 -3.42 -3.12 22.07
CA PRO A 42 -4.67 -3.79 21.70
C PRO A 42 -5.16 -3.56 20.27
N THR A 43 -4.83 -2.41 19.66
CA THR A 43 -5.27 -2.01 18.31
C THR A 43 -4.28 -2.43 17.22
N LEU A 44 -3.19 -3.11 17.59
CA LEU A 44 -2.11 -3.44 16.68
C LEU A 44 -2.17 -4.90 16.26
N ASP A 45 -2.44 -5.11 14.98
CA ASP A 45 -2.26 -6.39 14.30
C ASP A 45 -1.02 -6.31 13.40
N LEU A 46 0.02 -7.06 13.76
CA LEU A 46 1.23 -7.20 12.95
C LEU A 46 1.03 -8.37 11.99
N SER A 47 0.37 -8.10 10.86
CA SER A 47 0.20 -9.09 9.81
C SER A 47 1.54 -9.67 9.36
N GLU A 48 1.57 -10.97 9.09
CA GLU A 48 2.72 -11.63 8.47
C GLU A 48 3.09 -10.94 7.16
N TRP A 49 4.38 -10.91 6.87
CA TRP A 49 4.87 -10.35 5.61
C TRP A 49 4.27 -11.15 4.45
N THR A 50 3.60 -10.47 3.52
CA THR A 50 3.09 -11.06 2.29
C THR A 50 3.61 -10.24 1.11
N VAL A 51 3.66 -10.84 -0.08
CA VAL A 51 4.14 -10.17 -1.31
C VAL A 51 3.34 -8.89 -1.62
N ASN A 52 2.10 -8.81 -1.12
CA ASN A 52 1.19 -7.68 -1.31
C ASN A 52 1.17 -6.68 -0.13
N ASN A 53 1.89 -6.97 0.97
CA ASN A 53 1.96 -6.15 2.16
C ASN A 53 3.43 -5.97 2.53
N SER A 54 4.05 -4.96 1.92
CA SER A 54 5.39 -4.49 2.30
C SER A 54 5.39 -4.28 3.81
N GLY A 55 6.21 -5.04 4.54
CA GLY A 55 6.22 -5.21 6.01
C GLY A 55 6.34 -3.91 6.80
N ASN A 56 5.30 -3.09 6.77
CA ASN A 56 5.21 -1.77 7.38
C ASN A 56 4.85 -1.90 8.85
N TRP A 57 5.62 -2.73 9.54
CA TRP A 57 5.46 -2.92 10.96
C TRP A 57 5.80 -1.65 11.73
N LEU A 58 6.73 -0.82 11.22
CA LEU A 58 7.07 0.47 11.83
C LEU A 58 5.92 1.48 11.72
N GLY A 59 5.33 1.68 10.54
CA GLY A 59 4.21 2.61 10.35
C GLY A 59 2.96 2.14 11.08
N LEU A 60 2.68 0.83 11.07
CA LEU A 60 1.59 0.22 11.86
C LEU A 60 1.82 0.43 13.37
N TYR A 61 3.05 0.25 13.84
CA TYR A 61 3.41 0.46 15.25
C TYR A 61 3.27 1.93 15.68
N ILE A 62 3.78 2.88 14.89
CA ILE A 62 3.64 4.32 15.17
C ILE A 62 2.17 4.73 15.19
N LYS A 63 1.38 4.26 14.21
CA LYS A 63 -0.06 4.49 14.15
C LYS A 63 -0.77 3.95 15.40
N ALA A 64 -0.44 2.72 15.81
CA ALA A 64 -1.05 2.09 16.98
C ALA A 64 -0.70 2.82 18.28
N ILE A 65 0.55 3.27 18.47
CA ILE A 65 0.94 4.10 19.62
C ILE A 65 0.13 5.40 19.63
N TYR A 66 0.03 6.08 18.49
CA TYR A 66 -0.70 7.34 18.41
C TYR A 66 -2.17 7.18 18.78
N GLN A 67 -2.84 6.16 18.22
CA GLN A 67 -4.23 5.84 18.54
C GLN A 67 -4.42 5.47 20.02
N TYR A 68 -3.50 4.68 20.57
CA TYR A 68 -3.53 4.31 21.98
C TYR A 68 -3.31 5.52 22.91
N ALA A 69 -2.39 6.43 22.55
CA ALA A 69 -2.13 7.65 23.30
C ALA A 69 -3.34 8.59 23.34
N ILE A 70 -4.05 8.78 22.22
CA ILE A 70 -5.29 9.57 22.18
C ILE A 70 -6.36 8.96 23.11
N GLY A 71 -6.46 7.62 23.16
CA GLY A 71 -7.34 6.93 24.10
C GLY A 71 -7.00 7.23 25.56
N ILE A 72 -5.71 7.16 25.93
CA ILE A 72 -5.24 7.51 27.28
C ILE A 72 -5.55 8.96 27.62
N VAL A 73 -5.31 9.90 26.70
CA VAL A 73 -5.61 11.32 26.90
C VAL A 73 -7.11 11.53 27.16
N GLY A 74 -7.98 10.84 26.42
CA GLY A 74 -9.43 10.89 26.64
C GLY A 74 -9.84 10.40 28.03
N ILE A 75 -9.27 9.27 28.49
CA ILE A 75 -9.54 8.72 29.83
C ILE A 75 -9.05 9.68 30.92
N LEU A 76 -7.84 10.22 30.79
CA LEU A 76 -7.29 11.17 31.76
C LEU A 76 -8.11 12.46 31.81
N ALA A 77 -8.51 12.99 30.66
CA ALA A 77 -9.39 14.15 30.58
C ALA A 77 -10.72 13.89 31.30
N ALA A 78 -11.33 12.72 31.10
CA ALA A 78 -12.55 12.34 31.78
C ALA A 78 -12.38 12.26 33.31
N VAL A 79 -11.29 11.67 33.81
CA VAL A 79 -11.00 11.58 35.24
C VAL A 79 -10.81 12.96 35.87
N VAL A 80 -10.04 13.83 35.22
CA VAL A 80 -9.80 15.21 35.72
C VAL A 80 -11.09 16.03 35.67
N LEU A 81 -11.91 15.85 34.64
CA LEU A 81 -13.21 16.50 34.52
C LEU A 81 -14.17 16.02 35.62
N MET A 82 -14.20 14.72 35.93
CA MET A 82 -14.96 14.18 37.07
C MET A 82 -14.48 14.75 38.41
N PHE A 83 -13.16 14.83 38.62
CA PHE A 83 -12.59 15.43 39.84
C PHE A 83 -12.97 16.90 39.99
N GLY A 84 -12.82 17.70 38.93
CA GLY A 84 -13.23 19.11 38.93
C GLY A 84 -14.74 19.27 39.15
N GLY A 85 -15.56 18.38 38.58
CA GLY A 85 -17.00 18.34 38.80
C GLY A 85 -17.38 18.04 40.25
N LEU A 86 -16.76 17.02 40.87
CA LEU A 86 -16.97 16.69 42.28
C LEU A 86 -16.53 17.83 43.19
N LEU A 87 -15.35 18.42 42.95
CA LEU A 87 -14.84 19.54 43.73
C LEU A 87 -15.81 20.73 43.69
N TRP A 88 -16.38 21.03 42.52
CA TRP A 88 -17.36 22.10 42.38
C TRP A 88 -18.64 21.85 43.19
N LEU A 89 -19.15 20.61 43.15
CA LEU A 89 -20.35 20.21 43.89
C LEU A 89 -20.13 20.24 45.41
N THR A 90 -18.94 19.87 45.89
CA THR A 90 -18.61 19.85 47.32
C THR A 90 -18.16 21.19 47.87
N ALA A 91 -17.92 22.20 47.03
CA ALA A 91 -17.34 23.48 47.45
C ALA A 91 -18.24 24.34 48.37
N GLY A 92 -19.55 24.05 48.44
CA GLY A 92 -20.46 24.68 49.40
C GLY A 92 -20.50 26.22 49.37
N GLY A 93 -20.14 26.84 48.24
CA GLY A 93 -20.08 28.30 48.09
C GLY A 93 -18.72 28.95 48.43
N ASN A 94 -17.70 28.17 48.81
CA ASN A 94 -16.34 28.68 48.97
C ASN A 94 -15.76 29.12 47.63
N THR A 95 -15.51 30.42 47.47
CA THR A 95 -15.03 31.03 46.22
C THR A 95 -13.67 30.50 45.75
N GLY A 96 -12.80 30.07 46.67
CA GLY A 96 -11.51 29.46 46.36
C GLY A 96 -11.67 28.10 45.69
N GLN A 97 -12.42 27.19 46.31
CA GLN A 97 -12.65 25.84 45.78
C GLN A 97 -13.46 25.84 44.48
N VAL A 98 -14.41 26.78 44.33
CA VAL A 98 -15.14 26.96 43.06
C VAL A 98 -14.19 27.43 41.95
N THR A 99 -13.20 28.28 42.26
CA THR A 99 -12.21 28.73 41.28
C THR A 99 -11.29 27.60 40.87
N GLU A 100 -10.77 26.85 41.84
CA GLU A 100 -9.93 25.67 41.61
C GLU A 100 -10.66 24.61 40.76
N ALA A 101 -11.91 24.29 41.09
CA ALA A 101 -12.72 23.37 40.31
C ALA A 101 -12.88 23.81 38.85
N LYS A 102 -13.12 25.11 38.61
CA LYS A 102 -13.20 25.66 37.25
C LYS A 102 -11.87 25.57 36.52
N GLU A 103 -10.73 25.71 37.20
CA GLU A 103 -9.41 25.54 36.60
C GLU A 103 -9.19 24.10 36.15
N TRP A 104 -9.52 23.11 36.98
CA TRP A 104 -9.43 21.70 36.61
C TRP A 104 -10.33 21.34 35.43
N ILE A 105 -11.58 21.83 35.42
CA ILE A 105 -12.50 21.62 34.30
C ILE A 105 -11.94 22.28 33.03
N LYS A 106 -11.51 23.54 33.11
CA LYS A 106 -10.89 24.25 31.97
C LYS A 106 -9.67 23.52 31.45
N ALA A 107 -8.77 23.07 32.33
CA ALA A 107 -7.56 22.36 31.96
C ALA A 107 -7.86 21.03 31.25
N SER A 108 -8.86 20.27 31.72
CA SER A 108 -9.28 19.02 31.05
C SER A 108 -9.84 19.27 29.65
N LEU A 109 -10.65 20.32 29.49
CA LEU A 109 -11.26 20.68 28.21
C LEU A 109 -10.25 21.26 27.23
N THR A 110 -9.37 22.15 27.67
CA THR A 110 -8.32 22.72 26.81
C THR A 110 -7.32 21.65 26.38
N GLY A 111 -6.96 20.73 27.27
CA GLY A 111 -6.12 19.57 26.93
C GLY A 111 -6.75 18.68 25.86
N LEU A 112 -8.04 18.36 26.01
CA LEU A 112 -8.78 17.56 25.02
C LEU A 112 -8.91 18.29 23.67
N ILE A 113 -9.26 19.58 23.70
CA ILE A 113 -9.36 20.42 22.49
C ILE A 113 -8.00 20.52 21.80
N LEU A 114 -6.90 20.66 22.54
CA LEU A 114 -5.56 20.75 21.99
C LEU A 114 -5.14 19.43 21.34
N ALA A 115 -5.43 18.29 21.97
CA ALA A 115 -5.18 16.97 21.38
C ALA A 115 -5.99 16.75 20.10
N LEU A 116 -7.30 17.06 20.12
CA LEU A 116 -8.16 16.94 18.93
C LEU A 116 -7.76 17.92 17.82
N SER A 117 -7.39 19.15 18.17
CA SER A 117 -6.96 20.16 17.20
C SER A 117 -5.61 19.79 16.56
N SER A 118 -4.68 19.22 17.34
CA SER A 118 -3.42 18.70 16.81
C SER A 118 -3.67 17.62 15.76
N TYR A 119 -4.60 16.69 16.03
CA TYR A 119 -5.01 15.68 15.05
C TYR A 119 -5.67 16.31 13.81
N MET A 120 -6.59 17.26 14.01
CA MET A 120 -7.30 17.94 12.92
C MET A 120 -6.35 18.68 11.98
N ILE A 121 -5.37 19.40 12.52
CA ILE A 121 -4.37 20.12 11.72
C ILE A 121 -3.56 19.13 10.88
N LEU A 122 -3.08 18.03 11.48
CA LEU A 122 -2.32 17.02 10.74
C LEU A 122 -3.16 16.39 9.63
N TYR A 123 -4.41 16.03 9.92
CA TYR A 123 -5.32 15.43 8.96
C TYR A 123 -5.66 16.37 7.79
N VAL A 124 -5.82 17.67 8.06
CA VAL A 124 -6.13 18.68 7.03
C VAL A 124 -4.91 18.99 6.16
N VAL A 125 -3.71 19.06 6.74
CA VAL A 125 -2.47 19.35 5.99
C VAL A 125 -2.08 18.17 5.11
N ASN A 126 -2.03 16.97 5.69
CA ASN A 126 -1.80 15.74 4.94
C ASN A 126 -2.31 14.54 5.75
N PRO A 127 -3.38 13.85 5.29
CA PRO A 127 -3.90 12.66 5.98
C PRO A 127 -2.85 11.56 6.14
N ASP A 128 -1.82 11.50 5.28
CA ASP A 128 -0.73 10.51 5.33
C ASP A 128 0.17 10.65 6.57
N LEU A 129 0.15 11.81 7.25
CA LEU A 129 0.86 12.01 8.52
C LEU A 129 0.13 11.39 9.72
N THR A 130 -1.15 11.06 9.54
CA THR A 130 -1.96 10.35 10.53
C THR A 130 -2.23 8.90 10.13
N ILE A 131 -2.21 8.63 8.82
CA ILE A 131 -2.38 7.31 8.22
C ILE A 131 -1.09 7.02 7.45
N PHE A 132 -0.06 6.59 8.16
CA PHE A 132 1.23 6.27 7.54
C PHE A 132 1.05 5.20 6.46
N GLN A 133 1.27 5.60 5.21
CA GLN A 133 1.36 4.65 4.12
C GLN A 133 2.62 3.80 4.31
N PRO A 134 2.55 2.49 4.00
CA PRO A 134 3.72 1.64 4.01
C PRO A 134 4.79 2.19 3.08
N LEU A 135 6.04 2.22 3.56
CA LEU A 135 7.17 2.40 2.67
C LEU A 135 7.12 1.24 1.68
N ASN A 136 6.75 1.51 0.43
CA ASN A 136 6.80 0.53 -0.63
C ASN A 136 8.28 0.31 -0.95
N ILE A 137 8.89 -0.65 -0.25
CA ILE A 137 10.23 -1.10 -0.58
C ILE A 137 10.02 -2.05 -1.75
N PRO A 138 10.30 -1.66 -3.01
CA PRO A 138 10.29 -2.61 -4.09
C PRO A 138 11.21 -3.75 -3.66
N SER A 139 10.69 -4.98 -3.70
CA SER A 139 11.53 -6.14 -3.50
C SER A 139 12.64 -6.04 -4.54
N ILE A 140 13.85 -5.71 -4.11
CA ILE A 140 15.03 -6.07 -4.88
C ILE A 140 14.89 -7.57 -5.05
N LYS A 141 14.56 -8.01 -6.28
CA LYS A 141 14.81 -9.38 -6.68
C LYS A 141 16.18 -9.67 -6.12
N SER A 142 16.28 -10.68 -5.24
CA SER A 142 17.58 -11.30 -5.03
C SER A 142 18.07 -11.54 -6.43
N THR A 143 19.10 -10.78 -6.82
CA THR A 143 19.95 -11.16 -7.92
C THR A 143 20.49 -12.49 -7.45
N GLY A 144 19.71 -13.55 -7.68
CA GLY A 144 20.21 -14.89 -7.74
C GLY A 144 21.43 -14.72 -8.61
N THR A 145 22.58 -14.97 -7.98
CA THR A 145 23.91 -14.84 -8.55
C THR A 145 23.81 -14.90 -10.05
N ASN A 146 23.99 -13.75 -10.69
CA ASN A 146 24.16 -13.69 -12.13
C ASN A 146 25.40 -14.52 -12.43
N ASN A 147 25.23 -15.82 -12.60
CA ASN A 147 25.92 -16.52 -13.64
C ASN A 147 25.48 -15.81 -14.91
N ALA A 148 26.23 -14.77 -15.24
CA ALA A 148 26.20 -14.06 -16.49
C ALA A 148 26.43 -15.08 -17.60
N THR A 149 25.35 -15.75 -17.99
CA THR A 149 25.20 -16.28 -19.32
C THR A 149 24.30 -15.28 -20.01
N ASN A 150 24.98 -14.40 -20.74
CA ASN A 150 24.41 -13.52 -21.74
C ASN A 150 23.27 -14.23 -22.45
N ASN A 151 22.06 -13.71 -22.31
CA ASN A 151 21.01 -13.96 -23.26
C ASN A 151 20.26 -12.63 -23.46
N LEU A 152 20.94 -11.76 -24.22
CA LEU A 152 20.28 -10.90 -25.18
C LEU A 152 19.46 -11.82 -26.10
N THR A 153 18.26 -12.23 -25.67
CA THR A 153 17.37 -13.02 -26.53
C THR A 153 16.81 -12.09 -27.58
N ARG A 154 17.31 -12.29 -28.80
CA ARG A 154 16.65 -11.96 -30.04
C ARG A 154 15.16 -12.28 -29.95
N SER A 155 14.34 -11.37 -30.49
CA SER A 155 12.94 -11.59 -30.85
C SER A 155 12.76 -13.00 -31.44
N GLY A 156 12.16 -13.92 -30.69
CA GLY A 156 11.87 -15.29 -31.14
C GLY A 156 12.01 -16.41 -30.09
N ASP A 157 12.76 -16.23 -29.00
CA ASP A 157 12.88 -17.26 -27.96
C ASP A 157 11.70 -17.21 -26.97
N PRO A 158 11.19 -18.36 -26.47
CA PRO A 158 10.12 -18.37 -25.47
C PRO A 158 10.58 -17.63 -24.20
N LEU A 159 9.79 -16.64 -23.80
CA LEU A 159 10.04 -15.81 -22.63
C LEU A 159 10.20 -16.70 -21.38
N ASN A 160 11.35 -16.62 -20.71
CA ASN A 160 11.61 -17.40 -19.49
C ASN A 160 10.87 -16.76 -18.31
N LEU A 161 9.69 -17.29 -17.99
CA LEU A 161 8.78 -16.77 -16.95
C LEU A 161 9.23 -17.12 -15.51
N THR A 162 10.38 -17.75 -15.31
CA THR A 162 10.87 -18.17 -13.98
C THR A 162 11.11 -17.03 -12.99
N GLY A 163 11.13 -15.78 -13.47
CA GLY A 163 11.22 -14.56 -12.65
C GLY A 163 9.90 -13.82 -12.45
N VAL A 164 8.76 -14.38 -12.83
CA VAL A 164 7.43 -13.77 -12.63
C VAL A 164 6.97 -14.05 -11.21
N THR A 165 6.94 -13.01 -10.38
CA THR A 165 6.54 -13.09 -8.96
C THR A 165 5.13 -12.53 -8.72
N ASP A 166 4.65 -11.72 -9.66
CA ASP A 166 3.38 -10.99 -9.57
C ASP A 166 2.89 -10.57 -10.97
N ASN A 167 1.66 -10.04 -11.06
CA ASN A 167 1.04 -9.64 -12.32
C ASN A 167 1.81 -8.53 -13.05
N GLN A 168 2.40 -7.58 -12.32
CA GLN A 168 3.16 -6.48 -12.95
C GLN A 168 4.44 -7.01 -13.59
N SER A 169 5.13 -7.95 -12.93
CA SER A 169 6.33 -8.59 -13.44
C SER A 169 6.04 -9.40 -14.71
N LEU A 170 4.84 -9.99 -14.83
CA LEU A 170 4.39 -10.65 -16.05
C LEU A 170 4.25 -9.66 -17.21
N THR A 171 3.53 -8.56 -16.99
CA THR A 171 3.36 -7.51 -18.03
C THR A 171 4.72 -6.91 -18.40
N LYS A 172 5.57 -6.56 -17.43
CA LYS A 172 6.92 -6.04 -17.68
C LYS A 172 7.77 -7.01 -18.50
N ALA A 173 7.65 -8.31 -18.25
CA ALA A 173 8.41 -9.31 -19.00
C ALA A 173 8.00 -9.37 -20.49
N TYR A 174 6.73 -9.13 -20.80
CA TYR A 174 6.24 -9.05 -22.18
C TYR A 174 6.52 -7.71 -22.88
N GLU A 175 6.45 -6.60 -22.16
CA GLU A 175 6.74 -5.28 -22.73
C GLU A 175 8.25 -5.04 -22.94
N GLY A 176 9.07 -5.52 -22.00
CA GLY A 176 10.51 -5.26 -21.97
C GLY A 176 10.86 -3.83 -21.57
N LEU A 177 12.10 -3.60 -21.12
CA LEU A 177 12.60 -2.29 -20.68
C LEU A 177 13.45 -1.62 -21.77
N ARG A 178 13.12 -0.38 -22.12
CA ARG A 178 13.99 0.50 -22.94
C ARG A 178 14.14 1.87 -22.28
N LEU A 179 15.36 2.20 -21.86
CA LEU A 179 15.66 3.46 -21.18
C LEU A 179 15.82 4.65 -22.13
N ASP A 180 16.14 4.36 -23.39
CA ASP A 180 16.19 5.36 -24.45
C ASP A 180 14.86 5.37 -25.23
N PRO A 181 14.34 6.55 -25.59
CA PRO A 181 13.15 6.64 -26.43
C PRO A 181 13.37 5.96 -27.78
N TYR A 182 12.36 5.23 -28.23
CA TYR A 182 12.37 4.50 -29.50
C TYR A 182 11.04 4.68 -30.23
N THR A 183 11.05 4.49 -31.55
CA THR A 183 9.82 4.47 -32.34
C THR A 183 9.23 3.06 -32.35
N ASP A 184 7.96 2.93 -31.96
CA ASP A 184 7.23 1.66 -32.03
C ASP A 184 6.85 1.29 -33.49
N SER A 185 6.23 0.12 -33.66
CA SER A 185 5.77 -0.36 -34.98
C SER A 185 4.67 0.50 -35.62
N LEU A 186 4.03 1.38 -34.85
CA LEU A 186 2.96 2.29 -35.27
C LEU A 186 3.47 3.73 -35.49
N GLY A 187 4.78 3.96 -35.37
CA GLY A 187 5.40 5.28 -35.56
C GLY A 187 5.32 6.21 -34.35
N ASN A 188 4.82 5.73 -33.20
CA ASN A 188 4.78 6.52 -31.98
C ASN A 188 6.12 6.48 -31.24
N LEU A 189 6.46 7.57 -30.57
CA LEU A 189 7.61 7.61 -29.67
C LEU A 189 7.25 6.95 -28.34
N THR A 190 8.04 5.99 -27.91
CA THR A 190 7.77 5.11 -26.78
C THR A 190 9.03 4.95 -25.93
N ILE A 191 8.89 4.77 -24.61
CA ILE A 191 10.00 4.61 -23.66
C ILE A 191 9.60 3.69 -22.49
N GLY A 192 10.57 3.26 -21.69
CA GLY A 192 10.35 2.42 -20.52
C GLY A 192 9.76 1.07 -20.89
N TYR A 193 8.66 0.70 -20.23
CA TYR A 193 7.89 -0.53 -20.47
C TYR A 193 6.69 -0.27 -21.37
N GLY A 194 6.93 0.29 -22.57
CA GLY A 194 5.87 0.55 -23.54
C GLY A 194 5.08 1.86 -23.31
N HIS A 195 5.63 2.81 -22.55
CA HIS A 195 4.99 4.11 -22.29
C HIS A 195 5.08 5.00 -23.54
N ARG A 196 3.92 5.38 -24.09
CA ARG A 196 3.84 6.28 -25.25
C ARG A 196 4.03 7.73 -24.81
N LEU A 197 5.08 8.37 -25.31
CA LEU A 197 5.40 9.76 -25.00
C LEU A 197 4.44 10.72 -25.73
N GLY A 198 3.86 11.63 -24.96
CA GLY A 198 3.12 12.80 -25.42
C GLY A 198 4.01 13.87 -26.05
N ILE A 199 3.37 14.90 -26.61
CA ILE A 199 4.07 16.01 -27.28
C ILE A 199 4.90 16.84 -26.28
N ASP A 200 4.43 16.94 -25.04
CA ASP A 200 5.00 17.78 -23.98
C ASP A 200 5.94 17.01 -23.04
N GLU A 201 6.16 15.72 -23.29
CA GLU A 201 7.01 14.87 -22.43
C GLU A 201 8.45 14.86 -22.92
N SER A 202 9.39 14.80 -21.95
CA SER A 202 10.82 14.79 -22.26
C SER A 202 11.18 13.58 -23.14
N ARG A 203 12.06 13.83 -24.11
CA ARG A 203 12.58 12.82 -25.05
C ARG A 203 14.01 12.41 -24.70
N ASP A 204 14.46 12.73 -23.50
CA ASP A 204 15.74 12.27 -22.98
C ASP A 204 15.64 10.84 -22.43
N SER A 205 16.78 10.18 -22.32
CA SER A 205 16.89 8.87 -21.67
C SER A 205 16.47 8.96 -20.19
N ILE A 206 15.83 7.89 -19.70
CA ILE A 206 15.33 7.81 -18.32
C ILE A 206 16.10 6.78 -17.50
N THR A 207 16.06 6.93 -16.18
CA THR A 207 16.55 5.91 -15.25
C THR A 207 15.56 4.73 -15.17
N GLN A 208 16.03 3.59 -14.67
CA GLN A 208 15.14 2.44 -14.42
C GLN A 208 14.01 2.81 -13.44
N GLU A 209 14.30 3.61 -12.41
CA GLU A 209 13.29 4.07 -11.45
C GLU A 209 12.21 4.94 -12.12
N GLN A 210 12.62 5.84 -13.02
CA GLN A 210 11.67 6.63 -13.81
C GLN A 210 10.81 5.74 -14.71
N ALA A 211 11.41 4.72 -15.35
CA ALA A 211 10.67 3.74 -16.15
C ALA A 211 9.66 2.93 -15.30
N GLU A 212 10.03 2.59 -14.07
CA GLU A 212 9.12 1.92 -13.13
C GLU A 212 7.95 2.82 -12.72
N ASN A 213 8.20 4.10 -12.47
CA ASN A 213 7.15 5.06 -12.14
C ASN A 213 6.15 5.26 -13.30
N LEU A 214 6.65 5.38 -14.54
CA LEU A 214 5.80 5.46 -15.74
C LEU A 214 4.94 4.20 -15.88
N PHE A 215 5.57 3.02 -15.76
CA PHE A 215 4.85 1.75 -15.81
C PHE A 215 3.76 1.65 -14.74
N ASN A 216 4.06 2.04 -13.49
CA ASN A 216 3.07 1.96 -12.41
C ASN A 216 1.83 2.82 -12.70
N GLY A 217 2.03 4.01 -13.28
CA GLY A 217 0.94 4.87 -13.72
C GLY A 217 0.10 4.24 -14.83
N ASP A 218 0.76 3.70 -15.86
CA ASP A 218 0.07 3.07 -16.99
C ASP A 218 -0.63 1.76 -16.61
N TYR A 219 0.00 0.94 -15.77
CA TYR A 219 -0.57 -0.29 -15.23
C TYR A 219 -1.80 0.01 -14.37
N THR A 220 -1.76 1.07 -13.55
CA THR A 220 -2.93 1.52 -12.78
C THR A 220 -4.08 1.91 -13.71
N ARG A 221 -3.79 2.64 -14.80
CA ARG A 221 -4.80 3.00 -15.81
C ARG A 221 -5.37 1.76 -16.51
N ALA A 222 -4.53 0.78 -16.85
CA ALA A 222 -4.95 -0.49 -17.43
C ALA A 222 -5.85 -1.28 -16.49
N MET A 223 -5.53 -1.31 -15.19
CA MET A 223 -6.36 -1.98 -14.17
C MET A 223 -7.73 -1.30 -14.04
N GLN A 224 -7.77 0.04 -14.05
CA GLN A 224 -9.03 0.79 -14.05
C GLN A 224 -9.86 0.51 -15.31
N ILE A 225 -9.21 0.41 -16.47
CA ILE A 225 -9.88 0.01 -17.73
C ILE A 225 -10.47 -1.39 -17.58
N ALA A 226 -9.69 -2.37 -17.13
CA ALA A 226 -10.11 -3.75 -16.95
C ALA A 226 -11.31 -3.85 -16.00
N GLN A 227 -11.24 -3.18 -14.84
CA GLN A 227 -12.34 -3.11 -13.89
C GLN A 227 -13.59 -2.45 -14.51
N SER A 228 -13.41 -1.33 -15.23
CA SER A 228 -14.53 -0.61 -15.84
C SER A 228 -15.24 -1.44 -16.91
N VAL A 229 -14.50 -2.17 -17.76
CA VAL A 229 -15.06 -3.03 -18.80
C VAL A 229 -15.81 -4.20 -18.16
N SER A 230 -15.17 -4.86 -17.19
CA SER A 230 -15.76 -6.00 -16.47
C SER A 230 -17.09 -5.63 -15.82
N VAL A 231 -17.10 -4.55 -15.03
CA VAL A 231 -18.28 -4.16 -14.25
C VAL A 231 -19.34 -3.49 -15.12
N ARG A 232 -18.97 -2.49 -15.93
CA ARG A 232 -19.96 -1.62 -16.59
C ARG A 232 -20.51 -2.23 -17.88
N ASP A 233 -19.67 -2.93 -18.64
CA ASP A 233 -20.08 -3.45 -19.95
C ASP A 233 -20.59 -4.90 -19.86
N TYR A 234 -20.09 -5.68 -18.88
CA TYR A 234 -20.37 -7.12 -18.77
C TYR A 234 -21.00 -7.58 -17.46
N GLY A 235 -21.16 -6.68 -16.48
CA GLY A 235 -21.77 -7.03 -15.18
C GLY A 235 -20.95 -8.01 -14.34
N THR A 236 -19.67 -8.19 -14.67
CA THR A 236 -18.74 -9.06 -13.93
C THR A 236 -18.15 -8.29 -12.75
N ASP A 237 -18.34 -8.78 -11.53
CA ASP A 237 -17.68 -8.19 -10.36
C ASP A 237 -16.18 -8.54 -10.35
N PHE A 238 -15.37 -7.59 -10.81
CA PHE A 238 -13.92 -7.72 -10.92
C PHE A 238 -13.25 -8.13 -9.60
N ASN A 239 -13.81 -7.72 -8.45
CA ASN A 239 -13.22 -8.02 -7.14
C ASN A 239 -13.42 -9.48 -6.70
N THR A 240 -14.33 -10.21 -7.35
CA THR A 240 -14.56 -11.64 -7.06
C THR A 240 -13.60 -12.57 -7.80
N LEU A 241 -12.88 -12.05 -8.80
CA LEU A 241 -11.87 -12.79 -9.55
C LEU A 241 -10.61 -13.00 -8.70
N THR A 242 -9.84 -14.06 -8.98
CA THR A 242 -8.54 -14.22 -8.32
C THR A 242 -7.59 -13.10 -8.73
N SER A 243 -6.58 -12.80 -7.90
CA SER A 243 -5.58 -11.79 -8.23
C SER A 243 -4.90 -12.07 -9.58
N ALA A 244 -4.68 -13.33 -9.94
CA ALA A 244 -4.08 -13.69 -11.22
C ALA A 244 -5.04 -13.43 -12.41
N GLN A 245 -6.33 -13.71 -12.25
CA GLN A 245 -7.36 -13.41 -13.27
C GLN A 245 -7.53 -11.90 -13.48
N GLN A 246 -7.52 -11.12 -12.39
CA GLN A 246 -7.48 -9.65 -12.46
C GLN A 246 -6.23 -9.17 -13.22
N GLY A 247 -5.10 -9.84 -12.98
CA GLY A 247 -3.84 -9.64 -13.68
C GLY A 247 -3.97 -9.84 -15.20
N VAL A 248 -4.61 -10.93 -15.63
CA VAL A 248 -4.85 -11.21 -17.06
C VAL A 248 -5.67 -10.11 -17.72
N LEU A 249 -6.79 -9.71 -17.11
CA LEU A 249 -7.63 -8.65 -17.67
C LEU A 249 -6.89 -7.30 -17.72
N THR A 250 -6.05 -7.03 -16.71
CA THR A 250 -5.20 -5.83 -16.65
C THR A 250 -4.12 -5.87 -17.72
N ASP A 251 -3.42 -6.99 -17.89
CA ASP A 251 -2.39 -7.18 -18.92
C ASP A 251 -2.95 -7.02 -20.34
N MET A 252 -4.13 -7.61 -20.58
CA MET A 252 -4.86 -7.43 -21.83
C MET A 252 -5.23 -5.96 -22.03
N ALA A 253 -5.81 -5.29 -21.03
CA ALA A 253 -6.12 -3.86 -21.09
C ALA A 253 -4.88 -2.98 -21.35
N PHE A 254 -3.73 -3.35 -20.79
CA PHE A 254 -2.46 -2.66 -21.02
C PHE A 254 -2.04 -2.77 -22.48
N ASN A 255 -2.12 -3.98 -23.05
CA ASN A 255 -1.69 -4.23 -24.41
C ASN A 255 -2.59 -3.62 -25.49
N MET A 256 -3.91 -3.70 -25.33
CA MET A 256 -4.87 -3.36 -26.40
C MET A 256 -5.89 -2.27 -26.04
N GLY A 257 -5.81 -1.73 -24.82
CA GLY A 257 -6.72 -0.70 -24.32
C GLY A 257 -8.16 -1.18 -24.12
N ARG A 258 -9.04 -0.22 -23.79
CA ARG A 258 -10.45 -0.47 -23.48
C ARG A 258 -11.20 -1.11 -24.65
N GLY A 259 -11.00 -0.59 -25.86
CA GLY A 259 -11.71 -1.07 -27.05
C GLY A 259 -11.38 -2.52 -27.40
N GLY A 260 -10.09 -2.86 -27.34
CA GLY A 260 -9.65 -4.24 -27.57
C GLY A 260 -10.18 -5.18 -26.49
N LEU A 261 -10.05 -4.84 -25.20
CA LEU A 261 -10.56 -5.71 -24.12
C LEU A 261 -12.08 -5.86 -24.19
N ASN A 262 -12.82 -4.78 -24.46
CA ASN A 262 -14.28 -4.81 -24.56
C ASN A 262 -14.74 -5.73 -25.71
N SER A 263 -13.93 -6.00 -26.73
CA SER A 263 -14.31 -6.92 -27.82
C SER A 263 -14.42 -8.41 -27.39
N PHE A 264 -13.97 -8.79 -26.20
CA PHE A 264 -13.96 -10.17 -25.71
C PHE A 264 -15.29 -10.61 -25.06
N SER A 265 -16.41 -10.42 -25.75
CA SER A 265 -17.74 -10.69 -25.19
C SER A 265 -17.94 -12.14 -24.71
N ARG A 266 -17.46 -13.12 -25.49
CA ARG A 266 -17.57 -14.56 -25.16
C ARG A 266 -16.72 -14.95 -23.95
N MET A 267 -15.55 -14.34 -23.79
CA MET A 267 -14.70 -14.55 -22.60
C MET A 267 -15.43 -14.05 -21.35
N PHE A 268 -16.01 -12.85 -21.38
CA PHE A 268 -16.75 -12.30 -20.25
C PHE A 268 -18.03 -13.09 -19.94
N GLU A 269 -18.71 -13.61 -20.98
CA GLU A 269 -19.82 -14.55 -20.79
C GLU A 269 -19.38 -15.83 -20.06
N ALA A 270 -18.24 -16.40 -20.46
CA ALA A 270 -17.66 -17.57 -19.78
C ALA A 270 -17.24 -17.26 -18.33
N ILE A 271 -16.67 -16.07 -18.07
CA ILE A 271 -16.33 -15.61 -16.70
C ILE A 271 -17.59 -15.53 -15.83
N ASN A 272 -18.67 -14.94 -16.33
CA ASN A 272 -19.94 -14.84 -15.58
C ASN A 272 -20.58 -16.21 -15.30
N GLN A 273 -20.32 -17.20 -16.16
CA GLN A 273 -20.71 -18.59 -15.94
C GLN A 273 -19.72 -19.38 -15.08
N GLN A 274 -18.66 -18.74 -14.59
CA GLN A 274 -17.53 -19.36 -13.87
C GLN A 274 -16.85 -20.50 -14.67
N ASN A 275 -16.97 -20.47 -16.00
CA ASN A 275 -16.35 -21.43 -16.89
C ASN A 275 -14.95 -20.94 -17.30
N TRP A 276 -14.01 -21.08 -16.37
CA TRP A 276 -12.64 -20.56 -16.51
C TRP A 276 -11.87 -21.19 -17.67
N VAL A 277 -12.08 -22.48 -17.93
CA VAL A 277 -11.46 -23.19 -19.06
C VAL A 277 -11.93 -22.59 -20.38
N GLN A 278 -13.24 -22.32 -20.52
CA GLN A 278 -13.78 -21.65 -21.70
C GLN A 278 -13.29 -20.20 -21.79
N ALA A 279 -13.23 -19.46 -20.69
CA ALA A 279 -12.69 -18.09 -20.68
C ALA A 279 -11.24 -18.06 -21.21
N GLY A 280 -10.40 -19.01 -20.79
CA GLY A 280 -9.05 -19.17 -21.34
C GLY A 280 -9.05 -19.58 -22.82
N ALA A 281 -9.97 -20.45 -23.25
CA ALA A 281 -10.10 -20.82 -24.67
C ALA A 281 -10.46 -19.59 -25.55
N GLU A 282 -11.38 -18.74 -25.11
CA GLU A 282 -11.75 -17.51 -25.82
C GLU A 282 -10.59 -16.51 -25.94
N ILE A 283 -9.65 -16.48 -24.98
CA ILE A 283 -8.41 -15.70 -25.11
C ILE A 283 -7.53 -16.27 -26.22
N ARG A 284 -7.38 -17.60 -26.27
CA ARG A 284 -6.53 -18.30 -27.25
C ARG A 284 -7.11 -18.25 -28.67
N ASP A 285 -8.43 -18.30 -28.78
CA ASP A 285 -9.17 -18.30 -30.03
C ASP A 285 -9.56 -16.88 -30.46
N SER A 286 -8.62 -15.94 -30.37
CA SER A 286 -8.85 -14.52 -30.65
C SER A 286 -7.86 -13.93 -31.66
N THR A 287 -8.25 -12.83 -32.31
CA THR A 287 -7.34 -12.06 -33.17
C THR A 287 -6.12 -11.55 -32.38
N TYR A 288 -6.32 -11.20 -31.12
CA TYR A 288 -5.25 -10.84 -30.19
C TYR A 288 -4.19 -11.95 -30.06
N ALA A 289 -4.60 -13.21 -29.96
CA ALA A 289 -3.66 -14.33 -29.88
C ALA A 289 -2.75 -14.42 -31.12
N GLY A 290 -3.30 -14.13 -32.30
CA GLY A 290 -2.52 -14.03 -33.54
C GLY A 290 -1.51 -12.87 -33.56
N GLN A 291 -1.77 -11.80 -32.81
CA GLN A 291 -0.90 -10.62 -32.74
C GLN A 291 0.22 -10.76 -31.70
N VAL A 292 -0.09 -11.30 -30.51
CA VAL A 292 0.86 -11.33 -29.39
C VAL A 292 1.53 -12.68 -29.16
N GLY A 293 1.10 -13.73 -29.86
CA GLY A 293 1.70 -15.06 -29.77
C GLY A 293 1.67 -15.63 -28.35
N GLN A 294 2.85 -15.94 -27.79
CA GLN A 294 2.99 -16.63 -26.50
C GLN A 294 2.29 -15.92 -25.33
N ARG A 295 2.21 -14.59 -25.34
CA ARG A 295 1.51 -13.81 -24.30
C ARG A 295 0.06 -14.24 -24.12
N SER A 296 -0.64 -14.48 -25.22
CA SER A 296 -2.03 -14.92 -25.18
C SER A 296 -2.19 -16.32 -24.56
N ASN A 297 -1.25 -17.24 -24.83
CA ASN A 297 -1.26 -18.57 -24.23
C ASN A 297 -1.05 -18.53 -22.72
N THR A 298 -0.11 -17.69 -22.25
CA THR A 298 0.10 -17.48 -20.82
C THR A 298 -1.13 -16.88 -20.16
N ASN A 299 -1.71 -15.82 -20.74
CA ASN A 299 -2.93 -15.20 -20.23
C ASN A 299 -4.12 -16.17 -20.20
N ALA A 300 -4.29 -16.98 -21.26
CA ALA A 300 -5.31 -18.02 -21.33
C ALA A 300 -5.15 -19.08 -20.22
N ASN A 301 -3.92 -19.53 -19.97
CA ASN A 301 -3.63 -20.52 -18.95
C ASN A 301 -3.88 -19.96 -17.53
N ILE A 302 -3.45 -18.73 -17.26
CA ILE A 302 -3.69 -18.05 -15.98
C ILE A 302 -5.19 -17.81 -15.77
N MET A 303 -5.92 -17.40 -16.81
CA MET A 303 -7.38 -17.21 -16.71
C MET A 303 -8.10 -18.51 -16.32
N ALA A 304 -7.66 -19.63 -16.91
CA ALA A 304 -8.24 -20.95 -16.64
C ALA A 304 -7.85 -21.52 -15.27
N SER A 305 -6.60 -21.33 -14.82
CA SER A 305 -6.10 -21.88 -13.55
C SER A 305 -6.37 -20.98 -12.35
N GLY A 306 -6.51 -19.68 -12.56
CA GLY A 306 -6.55 -18.68 -11.50
C GLY A 306 -5.20 -18.44 -10.81
N GLN A 307 -4.09 -18.93 -11.38
CA GLN A 307 -2.74 -18.91 -10.80
C GLN A 307 -1.68 -18.40 -11.79
N LEU A 308 -0.69 -17.67 -11.29
CA LEU A 308 0.50 -17.29 -12.05
C LEU A 308 1.35 -18.54 -12.43
N PRO A 309 2.09 -18.49 -13.54
CA PRO A 309 2.89 -19.60 -14.06
C PRO A 309 4.09 -19.97 -13.19
#